data_AF-A0A950XC77-F1
#
_entry.id   AF-A0A950XC77-F1
#
_cell.length_a   1.000
_cell.length_b   1.000
_cell.length_c   1.000
_cell.angle_alpha   90.00
_cell.angle_beta   90.00
_cell.angle_gamma   90.00
#
_symmetry.space_group_name_H-M   'P 1'
#
loop_
_entity.id
_entity.type
_entity.pdbx_description
1 polymer ?
#
loop_
_entity_poly.entity_id
_entity_poly.type
_entity_poly.pdbx_seq_one_letter_code
_entity_poly.pdbx_strand_id
1 'polypeptide(L)'
;MEVLLGFAIAVAISLTGVGAGSMTTPLLILLLGVSPATAVGTALTFGAIVKVASVPLYAVRRQINLRILGFLLAGGLPGVIIGGYLLDRLKRGSTQGLYAALGGLIVAAALFHLYRVFRPKARRSDHDRSRLL
;
A
#
# COMPACT_ATOMS: atom_id res chain seq x y z
N MET A 1 -12.65 23.86 -14.30
CA MET A 1 -12.62 23.82 -12.82
C MET A 1 -12.20 22.45 -12.28
N GLU A 2 -12.68 21.36 -12.89
CA GLU A 2 -12.44 19.98 -12.41
C GLU A 2 -10.96 19.56 -12.39
N VAL A 3 -10.17 20.00 -13.39
CA VAL A 3 -8.72 19.73 -13.46
C VAL A 3 -7.97 20.35 -12.29
N LEU A 4 -8.37 21.54 -11.84
CA LEU A 4 -7.73 22.24 -10.71
C LEU A 4 -8.04 21.53 -9.38
N LEU A 5 -9.27 21.05 -9.22
CA LEU A 5 -9.69 20.27 -8.06
C LEU A 5 -8.95 18.91 -8.02
N GLY A 6 -8.89 18.23 -9.16
CA GLY A 6 -8.15 16.97 -9.30
C GLY A 6 -6.66 17.13 -9.01
N PHE A 7 -6.06 18.25 -9.42
CA PHE A 7 -4.68 18.59 -9.09
C PHE A 7 -4.48 18.83 -7.59
N ALA A 8 -5.34 19.62 -6.94
CA ALA A 8 -5.24 19.89 -5.50
C ALA A 8 -5.36 18.61 -4.66
N ILE A 9 -6.28 17.72 -5.03
CA ILE A 9 -6.47 16.41 -4.39
C ILE A 9 -5.25 15.52 -4.61
N ALA A 10 -4.71 15.47 -5.84
CA ALA A 10 -3.52 14.70 -6.16
C ALA A 10 -2.30 15.16 -5.36
N VAL A 11 -2.13 16.48 -5.19
CA VAL A 11 -1.05 17.06 -4.37
C VAL A 11 -1.24 16.69 -2.91
N ALA A 12 -2.45 16.80 -2.35
CA ALA A 12 -2.73 16.45 -0.95
C ALA A 12 -2.43 14.96 -0.64
N ILE A 13 -2.84 14.05 -1.54
CA ILE A 13 -2.57 12.61 -1.41
C ILE A 13 -1.06 12.31 -1.55
N SER A 14 -0.38 13.00 -2.46
CA SER A 14 1.07 12.84 -2.67
C SER A 14 1.88 13.33 -1.47
N LEU A 15 1.48 14.47 -0.89
CA LEU A 15 2.16 15.07 0.26
C LEU A 15 1.98 14.26 1.55
N THR A 16 0.80 13.68 1.76
CA THR A 16 0.50 12.87 2.95
C THR A 16 1.22 11.53 2.91
N GLY A 17 1.51 10.97 1.73
CA GLY A 17 2.12 9.65 1.59
C GLY A 17 1.25 8.49 2.11
N VAL A 18 0.10 8.80 2.72
CA VAL A 18 -0.92 7.87 3.24
C VAL A 18 -1.81 7.43 2.07
N GLY A 19 -1.23 6.60 1.21
CA GLY A 19 -1.95 5.58 0.48
C GLY A 19 -2.85 6.05 -0.66
N ALA A 20 -2.29 5.97 -1.87
CA ALA A 20 -3.02 5.92 -3.13
C ALA A 20 -4.11 4.82 -3.18
N GLY A 21 -4.18 3.89 -2.23
CA GLY A 21 -5.23 2.88 -2.12
C GLY A 21 -6.26 3.14 -1.00
N SER A 22 -5.90 3.85 0.07
CA SER A 22 -6.81 4.08 1.22
C SER A 22 -7.64 5.35 1.06
N MET A 23 -7.09 6.40 0.45
CA MET A 23 -7.78 7.68 0.23
C MET A 23 -8.34 7.79 -1.19
N THR A 24 -7.58 7.38 -2.22
CA THR A 24 -8.00 7.52 -3.63
C THR A 24 -9.12 6.55 -4.01
N THR A 25 -9.12 5.33 -3.48
CA THR A 25 -10.16 4.32 -3.74
C THR A 25 -11.55 4.77 -3.28
N PRO A 26 -11.78 5.19 -2.02
CA PRO A 26 -13.10 5.67 -1.62
C PRO A 26 -13.48 6.95 -2.37
N LEU A 27 -12.53 7.80 -2.74
CA LEU A 27 -12.82 8.97 -3.57
C LEU A 27 -13.37 8.56 -4.95
N LEU A 28 -12.74 7.60 -5.63
CA LEU A 28 -13.20 7.10 -6.93
C LEU A 28 -14.55 6.37 -6.84
N ILE A 29 -14.77 5.58 -5.79
CA ILE A 29 -16.03 4.85 -5.61
C ILE A 29 -17.17 5.80 -5.24
N LEU A 30 -16.95 6.71 -4.28
CA LEU A 30 -17.99 7.58 -3.73
C LEU A 30 -18.30 8.79 -4.62
N LEU A 31 -17.30 9.37 -5.32
CA LEU A 31 -17.53 10.54 -6.18
C LEU A 31 -17.82 10.16 -7.64
N LEU A 32 -17.19 9.10 -8.18
CA LEU A 32 -17.33 8.75 -9.60
C LEU A 32 -18.22 7.51 -9.85
N GLY A 33 -18.68 6.81 -8.80
CA GLY A 33 -19.60 5.67 -8.96
C GLY A 33 -19.00 4.47 -9.72
N VAL A 34 -17.67 4.41 -9.83
CA VAL A 34 -16.96 3.39 -10.61
C VAL A 34 -16.96 2.06 -9.84
N SER A 35 -17.00 0.93 -10.57
CA SER A 35 -16.94 -0.40 -9.96
C SER A 35 -15.72 -0.53 -9.03
N PRO A 36 -15.84 -1.14 -7.83
CA PRO A 36 -14.75 -1.22 -6.87
C PRO A 36 -13.48 -1.88 -7.42
N ALA A 37 -13.63 -2.88 -8.29
CA ALA A 37 -12.51 -3.56 -8.91
C ALA A 37 -11.70 -2.62 -9.82
N THR A 38 -12.38 -1.82 -10.65
CA THR A 38 -11.72 -0.85 -11.53
C THR A 38 -11.13 0.30 -10.71
N ALA A 39 -11.86 0.80 -9.71
CA ALA A 39 -11.41 1.90 -8.86
C ALA A 39 -10.10 1.58 -8.13
N VAL A 40 -10.00 0.41 -7.50
CA VAL A 40 -8.77 -0.04 -6.82
C VAL A 40 -7.61 -0.18 -7.80
N GLY A 41 -7.86 -0.76 -8.98
CA GLY A 41 -6.83 -0.91 -10.02
C GLY A 41 -6.26 0.43 -10.47
N THR A 42 -7.12 1.39 -10.79
CA THR A 42 -6.71 2.75 -11.20
C THR A 42 -5.95 3.46 -10.09
N ALA A 43 -6.43 3.36 -8.86
CA ALA A 43 -5.82 3.98 -7.69
C ALA A 43 -4.40 3.46 -7.43
N LEU A 44 -4.18 2.14 -7.58
CA LEU A 44 -2.87 1.51 -7.46
C LEU A 44 -1.91 1.94 -8.58
N THR A 45 -2.37 1.96 -9.85
CA THR A 45 -1.56 2.40 -10.98
C THR A 45 -1.13 3.85 -10.83
N PHE A 46 -2.07 4.74 -10.48
CA PHE A 46 -1.77 6.14 -10.19
C PHE A 46 -0.74 6.27 -9.06
N GLY A 47 -0.95 5.53 -7.98
CA GLY A 47 -0.03 5.50 -6.85
C GLY A 47 1.37 4.99 -7.19
N ALA A 48 1.49 4.06 -8.13
CA ALA A 48 2.76 3.57 -8.62
C ALA A 48 3.49 4.64 -9.44
N ILE A 49 2.78 5.32 -10.36
CA ILE A 49 3.33 6.41 -11.17
C ILE A 49 3.87 7.53 -10.27
N VAL A 50 3.08 7.99 -9.30
CA VAL A 50 3.49 9.04 -8.35
C VAL A 50 4.74 8.63 -7.56
N LYS A 51 4.79 7.37 -7.10
CA LYS A 51 5.96 6.84 -6.38
C LYS A 51 7.21 6.86 -7.27
N VAL A 52 7.11 6.34 -8.49
CA VAL A 52 8.23 6.29 -9.46
C VAL A 52 8.71 7.71 -9.78
N ALA A 53 7.80 8.65 -10.05
CA ALA A 53 8.13 10.05 -10.30
C ALA A 53 8.81 10.73 -9.09
N SER A 54 8.53 10.26 -7.88
CA SER A 54 9.12 10.81 -6.65
C SER A 54 10.49 10.23 -6.32
N VAL A 55 10.84 9.02 -6.80
CA VAL A 55 12.13 8.36 -6.52
C VAL A 55 13.35 9.26 -6.81
N PRO A 56 13.46 9.95 -7.96
CA PRO A 56 14.63 10.79 -8.27
C PRO A 56 14.85 11.89 -7.23
N LEU A 57 13.78 12.52 -6.75
CA LEU A 57 13.84 13.58 -5.74
C LEU A 57 14.43 13.05 -4.42
N TYR A 58 14.02 11.85 -3.99
CA TYR A 58 14.55 11.20 -2.79
C TYR A 58 15.97 10.64 -2.99
N ALA A 59 16.30 10.21 -4.21
CA ALA A 59 17.61 9.67 -4.58
C ALA A 59 18.70 10.74 -4.49
N VAL A 60 18.42 11.94 -5.03
CA VAL A 60 19.34 13.10 -4.95
C VAL A 60 19.61 13.51 -3.50
N ARG A 61 18.60 13.38 -2.62
CA ARG A 61 18.73 13.67 -1.18
C ARG A 61 19.43 12.57 -0.37
N ARG A 62 19.90 11.48 -1.01
CA ARG A 62 20.52 10.30 -0.37
C ARG A 62 19.68 9.66 0.76
N GLN A 63 18.36 9.83 0.72
CA GLN A 63 17.45 9.29 1.76
C GLN A 63 16.96 7.87 1.46
N ILE A 64 17.48 7.22 0.42
CA ILE A 64 17.05 5.89 -0.01
C ILE A 64 17.99 4.82 0.57
N ASN A 65 17.47 3.99 1.46
CA ASN A 65 18.17 2.78 1.89
C ASN A 65 17.90 1.63 0.90
N LEU A 66 18.84 1.42 -0.02
CA LEU A 66 18.74 0.39 -1.06
C LEU A 66 18.65 -1.03 -0.50
N ARG A 67 19.18 -1.28 0.70
CA ARG A 67 19.08 -2.60 1.36
C ARG A 67 17.65 -2.91 1.79
N ILE A 68 16.97 -1.94 2.39
CA ILE A 68 15.55 -2.09 2.78
C ILE A 68 14.66 -2.18 1.54
N LEU A 69 14.94 -1.37 0.52
CA LEU A 69 14.24 -1.44 -0.77
C LEU A 69 14.35 -2.85 -1.38
N GLY A 70 15.56 -3.43 -1.39
CA GLY A 70 15.80 -4.78 -1.88
C GLY A 70 14.97 -5.83 -1.13
N PHE A 71 14.96 -5.80 0.21
CA PHE A 71 14.12 -6.72 1.00
C PHE A 71 12.62 -6.53 0.74
N LEU A 72 12.17 -5.29 0.57
CA LEU A 72 10.76 -4.99 0.31
C LEU A 72 10.32 -5.49 -1.07
N LEU A 73 11.17 -5.32 -2.09
CA LEU A 73 10.91 -5.83 -3.43
C LEU A 73 10.97 -7.36 -3.45
N ALA A 74 11.95 -7.96 -2.77
CA ALA A 74 12.12 -9.41 -2.71
C ALA A 74 10.94 -10.12 -2.02
N GLY A 75 10.26 -9.49 -1.07
CA GLY A 75 9.03 -10.04 -0.48
C GLY A 75 7.75 -9.60 -1.19
N GLY A 76 7.64 -8.32 -1.51
CA GLY A 76 6.42 -7.71 -2.03
C GLY A 76 6.11 -8.08 -3.48
N LEU A 77 7.12 -8.08 -4.36
CA LEU A 77 6.93 -8.38 -5.78
C LEU A 77 6.47 -9.83 -6.01
N PRO A 78 7.16 -10.87 -5.50
CA PRO A 78 6.69 -12.24 -5.65
C PRO A 78 5.39 -12.49 -4.88
N GLY A 79 5.19 -11.86 -3.71
CA GLY A 79 3.95 -11.97 -2.95
C GLY A 79 2.72 -11.51 -3.74
N VAL A 80 2.81 -10.37 -4.43
CA VAL A 80 1.72 -9.85 -5.28
C VAL A 80 1.46 -10.76 -6.48
N ILE A 81 2.51 -11.26 -7.14
CA ILE A 81 2.38 -12.14 -8.31
C ILE A 81 1.72 -13.47 -7.91
N ILE A 82 2.24 -14.12 -6.86
CA ILE A 82 1.72 -15.41 -6.37
C ILE A 82 0.28 -15.23 -5.86
N GLY A 83 0.01 -14.18 -5.09
CA GLY A 83 -1.33 -13.87 -4.59
C GLY A 83 -2.33 -13.62 -5.71
N GLY A 84 -1.95 -12.84 -6.73
CA GLY A 84 -2.78 -12.58 -7.91
C GLY A 84 -3.10 -13.85 -8.69
N TYR A 85 -2.10 -14.71 -8.90
CA TYR A 85 -2.31 -16.00 -9.58
C TYR A 85 -3.25 -16.93 -8.80
N LEU A 86 -3.08 -16.98 -7.48
CA LEU A 86 -3.92 -17.79 -6.60
C LEU A 86 -5.38 -17.30 -6.61
N LEU A 87 -5.60 -15.99 -6.56
CA LEU A 87 -6.93 -15.39 -6.66
C LEU A 87 -7.60 -15.69 -7.99
N ASP A 88 -6.85 -15.63 -9.09
CA ASP A 88 -7.39 -15.89 -10.44
C ASP A 88 -7.75 -17.37 -10.66
N ARG A 89 -7.00 -18.29 -10.04
CA ARG A 89 -7.36 -19.72 -9.97
C ARG A 89 -8.64 -19.94 -9.16
N LEU A 90 -8.77 -19.29 -8.01
CA LEU A 90 -9.91 -19.48 -7.10
C LEU A 90 -11.20 -18.90 -7.68
N LYS A 91 -11.11 -17.76 -8.37
CA LYS A 91 -12.22 -17.11 -9.07
C LYS A 91 -12.87 -18.01 -10.13
N ARG A 92 -12.08 -18.86 -10.81
CA ARG A 92 -12.57 -19.78 -11.86
C ARG A 92 -13.29 -21.02 -11.33
N GLY A 93 -13.02 -21.44 -10.09
CA GLY A 93 -13.55 -22.68 -9.52
C GLY A 93 -14.77 -22.51 -8.61
N SER A 94 -14.83 -21.44 -7.79
CA SER A 94 -15.96 -21.18 -6.90
C SER A 94 -16.00 -19.72 -6.46
N THR A 95 -17.05 -19.00 -6.86
CA THR A 95 -17.30 -17.61 -6.42
C THR A 95 -17.56 -17.51 -4.92
N GLN A 96 -18.21 -18.51 -4.32
CA GLN A 96 -18.42 -18.58 -2.86
C GLN A 96 -17.10 -18.77 -2.11
N GLY A 97 -16.20 -19.63 -2.63
CA GLY A 97 -14.86 -19.83 -2.07
C GLY A 97 -14.00 -18.56 -2.11
N LEU A 98 -14.14 -17.75 -3.16
CA LEU A 98 -13.45 -16.46 -3.27
C LEU A 98 -13.91 -15.48 -2.19
N TYR A 99 -15.23 -15.29 -2.01
CA TYR A 99 -15.75 -14.38 -0.98
C TYR A 99 -15.40 -14.85 0.43
N ALA A 100 -15.44 -16.15 0.70
CA ALA A 100 -15.02 -16.72 1.98
C ALA A 100 -13.52 -16.52 2.24
N ALA A 101 -12.67 -16.72 1.23
CA ALA A 101 -11.23 -16.49 1.35
C ALA A 101 -10.89 -15.01 1.57
N LEU A 102 -11.53 -14.11 0.84
CA LEU A 102 -11.35 -12.65 1.01
C LEU A 102 -11.84 -12.20 2.39
N GLY A 103 -13.03 -12.63 2.80
CA GLY A 103 -13.58 -12.33 4.13
C GLY A 103 -12.70 -12.87 5.25
N GLY A 104 -12.26 -14.13 5.14
CA GLY A 104 -11.35 -14.76 6.11
C GLY A 104 -10.02 -14.03 6.21
N LEU A 105 -9.43 -13.62 5.08
CA LEU A 105 -8.21 -12.82 5.05
C LEU A 105 -8.38 -11.47 5.75
N ILE A 106 -9.50 -10.77 5.52
CA ILE A 106 -9.80 -9.48 6.15
C ILE A 106 -9.93 -9.65 7.67
N VAL A 107 -10.68 -10.66 8.13
CA VAL A 107 -10.87 -10.93 9.56
C VAL A 107 -9.54 -11.32 10.22
N ALA A 108 -8.75 -12.19 9.58
CA ALA A 108 -7.44 -12.58 10.08
C ALA A 108 -6.49 -11.38 10.17
N ALA A 109 -6.45 -10.52 9.15
CA ALA A 109 -5.65 -9.31 9.14
C ALA A 109 -6.10 -8.32 10.25
N ALA A 110 -7.41 -8.15 10.44
CA ALA A 110 -7.96 -7.30 11.50
C ALA A 110 -7.60 -7.84 12.89
N LEU A 111 -7.75 -9.15 13.13
CA LEU A 111 -7.35 -9.80 14.37
C LEU A 111 -5.85 -9.69 14.63
N PHE A 112 -5.02 -9.88 13.60
CA PHE A 112 -3.57 -9.73 13.71
C PHE A 112 -3.18 -8.29 14.06
N HIS A 113 -3.82 -7.30 13.42
CA HIS A 113 -3.59 -5.88 13.74
C HIS A 113 -4.00 -5.56 15.18
N LEU A 114 -5.18 -6.02 15.60
CA LEU A 114 -5.68 -5.84 16.96
C LEU A 114 -4.72 -6.45 17.98
N TYR A 115 -4.30 -7.69 17.76
CA TYR A 115 -3.33 -8.39 18.61
C TYR A 115 -2.00 -7.65 18.71
N ARG A 116 -1.53 -7.09 17.58
CA ARG A 116 -0.28 -6.32 17.54
C ARG A 116 -0.38 -4.99 18.28
N VAL A 117 -1.55 -4.36 18.34
CA VAL A 117 -1.77 -3.12 19.11
C VAL A 117 -1.68 -3.36 20.62
N PHE A 118 -2.14 -4.52 21.10
CA PHE A 118 -2.06 -4.88 22.52
C PHE A 118 -0.72 -5.47 22.96
N ARG A 119 0.22 -5.73 22.04
CA ARG A 119 1.59 -6.15 22.37
C ARG A 119 2.44 -4.90 22.67
N PRO A 120 2.86 -4.63 23.92
CA PRO A 120 3.71 -3.48 24.23
C PRO A 120 5.01 -3.55 23.44
N LYS A 121 5.30 -2.47 22.71
CA LYS A 121 6.48 -2.33 21.86
C LYS A 121 7.72 -2.32 22.76
N ALA A 122 8.44 -3.44 22.84
CA ALA A 122 9.72 -3.49 23.55
C ALA A 122 10.66 -2.41 22.99
N ARG A 123 11.09 -1.49 23.86
CA ARG A 123 12.00 -0.37 23.55
C ARG A 123 13.21 -0.91 22.79
N ARG A 124 13.36 -0.52 21.52
CA ARG A 124 14.63 -0.71 20.80
C ARG A 124 15.63 0.28 21.39
N SER A 125 16.58 -0.25 22.14
CA SER A 125 17.77 0.45 22.64
C SER A 125 18.42 1.22 21.50
N ASP A 126 18.44 2.54 21.66
CA ASP A 126 19.29 3.45 20.92
C ASP A 126 20.75 3.07 21.24
N HIS A 127 21.47 2.52 20.27
CA HIS A 127 22.89 2.22 20.43
C HIS A 127 23.65 3.50 20.11
N ASP A 128 23.81 4.29 21.17
CA ASP A 128 24.53 5.55 21.25
C ASP A 128 25.96 5.41 20.69
N ARG A 129 26.16 5.87 19.45
CA ARG A 129 27.46 5.94 18.76
C ARG A 129 28.16 7.28 19.03
N SER A 130 28.15 7.77 20.27
CA SER A 130 28.81 9.04 20.63
C SER A 130 30.09 8.86 21.47
N ARG A 131 30.52 7.64 21.79
CA ARG A 131 31.71 7.38 22.65
C ARG A 131 33.05 7.14 21.91
N LEU A 132 33.27 7.76 20.75
CA LEU A 132 34.56 7.68 20.04
C LEU A 132 35.12 9.06 19.65
N LEU A 133 34.81 10.09 20.45
CA LEU A 133 35.59 11.32 20.52
C LEU A 133 36.36 11.35 21.83
#